data_AF-A0A428NUV6-F1
#
_entry.id   AF-A0A428NUV6-F1
#
_cell.length_a   1.000
_cell.length_b   1.000
_cell.length_c   1.000
_cell.angle_alpha   90.00
_cell.angle_beta   90.00
_cell.angle_gamma   90.00
#
_symmetry.space_group_name_H-M   'P 1'
#
loop_
_entity.id
_entity.type
_entity.pdbx_description
1 polymer ?
#
loop_
_entity_poly.entity_id
_entity_poly.type
_entity_poly.pdbx_seq_one_letter_code
_entity_poly.pdbx_strand_id
1 'polypeptide(L)'
;MGHSSKHGKSKSGRSKRDDGKRAGGREKTARPSITQLQALIANIEERQLSLARQHEEYTRLQEQAENLQERLEEAEYTLSLLSSTSLVAQQARGVVPMSTDPGQQIIDNESRRRHLRSEVANLPVSIDEYNRRAQAMAELISRNEEEIHRLQAQVDEISAAEEAEAQAEAQVGWDGWPGSGGGYGGDDGDFGGGSYGYRGGGQASSTYYGQYTSGHT
;
A
#
# COMPACT_ATOMS: atom_id res chain seq x y z
N MET A 1 -82.56 41.41 -0.09
CA MET A 1 -81.84 40.49 -1.00
C MET A 1 -80.77 39.77 -0.19
N GLY A 2 -80.67 38.46 0.00
CA GLY A 2 -81.54 37.29 -0.17
C GLY A 2 -81.03 36.21 0.81
N HIS A 3 -81.90 35.66 1.65
CA HIS A 3 -82.34 34.24 1.67
C HIS A 3 -81.24 33.16 1.53
N SER A 4 -81.00 32.38 2.59
CA SER A 4 -81.25 30.91 2.68
C SER A 4 -79.91 30.16 2.90
N SER A 5 -79.75 28.99 3.52
CA SER A 5 -80.66 28.02 4.15
C SER A 5 -79.88 27.08 5.10
N LYS A 6 -80.54 26.69 6.20
CA LYS A 6 -80.69 25.34 6.81
C LYS A 6 -79.48 24.42 7.11
N HIS A 7 -79.36 24.12 8.41
CA HIS A 7 -79.17 22.84 9.12
C HIS A 7 -78.73 21.56 8.38
N GLY A 8 -77.81 20.83 9.04
CA GLY A 8 -77.71 19.37 8.97
C GLY A 8 -76.92 18.79 10.16
N LYS A 9 -77.61 18.20 11.14
CA LYS A 9 -77.02 17.31 12.16
C LYS A 9 -76.77 15.94 11.52
N SER A 10 -75.63 15.31 11.79
CA SER A 10 -75.54 13.84 11.85
C SER A 10 -74.42 13.39 12.78
N LYS A 11 -74.82 12.57 13.77
CA LYS A 11 -73.96 11.66 14.54
C LYS A 11 -73.67 10.43 13.67
N SER A 12 -72.48 9.84 13.84
CA SER A 12 -72.04 8.45 13.55
C SER A 12 -70.75 8.47 12.72
N GLY A 13 -69.71 7.70 12.98
CA GLY A 13 -69.65 6.54 13.84
C GLY A 13 -68.20 6.12 14.12
N ARG A 14 -68.13 5.29 15.16
CA ARG A 14 -67.00 4.51 15.61
C ARG A 14 -66.51 3.61 14.46
N SER A 15 -65.30 3.84 13.97
CA SER A 15 -64.56 2.88 13.14
C SER A 15 -63.43 2.30 13.99
N LYS A 16 -63.61 1.03 14.40
CA LYS A 16 -62.55 0.13 14.85
C LYS A 16 -62.12 -0.70 13.64
N ARG A 17 -60.84 -1.13 13.65
CA ARG A 17 -60.14 -2.00 12.69
C ARG A 17 -59.55 -1.18 11.52
N ASP A 18 -58.31 -1.36 11.08
CA ASP A 18 -57.57 -2.61 10.98
C ASP A 18 -56.05 -2.41 11.04
N ASP A 19 -55.42 -3.55 11.30
CA ASP A 19 -54.00 -3.83 11.32
C ASP A 19 -53.18 -3.19 10.19
N GLY A 20 -52.04 -2.65 10.60
CA GLY A 20 -51.02 -2.13 9.70
C GLY A 20 -49.64 -2.17 10.36
N LYS A 21 -49.27 -3.33 10.91
CA LYS A 21 -47.86 -3.69 11.08
C LYS A 21 -47.17 -3.60 9.71
N ARG A 22 -46.63 -2.42 9.39
CA ARG A 22 -45.53 -2.25 8.45
C ARG A 22 -44.37 -1.79 9.32
N ALA A 23 -43.72 -2.78 9.92
CA ALA A 23 -42.47 -3.31 9.37
C ALA A 23 -41.45 -2.17 9.41
N GLY A 24 -40.63 -2.22 10.46
CA GLY A 24 -39.50 -1.32 10.62
C GLY A 24 -38.82 -1.18 9.27
N GLY A 25 -38.69 0.08 8.84
CA GLY A 25 -37.70 0.44 7.85
C GLY A 25 -36.36 0.06 8.46
N ARG A 26 -35.98 -1.21 8.24
CA ARG A 26 -34.60 -1.64 8.25
C ARG A 26 -33.98 -0.72 7.22
N GLU A 27 -33.35 0.35 7.70
CA GLU A 27 -32.37 1.10 6.95
C GLU A 27 -31.44 0.03 6.42
N LYS A 28 -31.69 -0.37 5.16
CA LYS A 28 -30.79 -1.22 4.41
C LYS A 28 -29.58 -0.32 4.25
N THR A 29 -28.64 -0.45 5.18
CA THR A 29 -27.26 -0.01 5.02
C THR A 29 -26.90 -0.33 3.58
N ALA A 30 -26.72 0.73 2.80
CA ALA A 30 -26.61 0.62 1.36
C ALA A 30 -25.43 -0.32 1.07
N ARG A 31 -25.74 -1.49 0.50
CA ARG A 31 -24.75 -2.50 0.15
C ARG A 31 -23.62 -1.82 -0.64
N PRO A 32 -22.35 -1.95 -0.23
CA PRO A 32 -21.28 -1.70 -1.15
C PRO A 32 -21.43 -2.70 -2.30
N SER A 33 -21.66 -2.21 -3.52
CA SER A 33 -21.88 -3.09 -4.67
C SER A 33 -20.58 -3.83 -5.02
N ILE A 34 -20.67 -5.01 -5.62
CA ILE A 34 -19.50 -5.75 -6.15
C ILE A 34 -18.60 -4.84 -7.01
N THR A 35 -19.19 -3.89 -7.73
CA THR A 35 -18.47 -2.87 -8.49
C THR A 35 -17.65 -1.90 -7.63
N GLN A 36 -18.08 -1.59 -6.40
CA GLN A 36 -17.30 -0.80 -5.44
C GLN A 36 -16.11 -1.58 -4.90
N LEU A 37 -16.28 -2.86 -4.56
CA LEU A 37 -15.16 -3.74 -4.18
C LEU A 37 -14.12 -3.85 -5.29
N GLN A 38 -14.56 -4.09 -6.53
CA GLN A 38 -13.67 -4.14 -7.69
C GLN A 38 -12.92 -2.82 -7.90
N ALA A 39 -13.59 -1.68 -7.69
CA ALA A 39 -12.94 -0.37 -7.78
C ALA A 39 -11.90 -0.15 -6.67
N LEU A 40 -12.16 -0.60 -5.44
CA LEU A 40 -11.19 -0.54 -4.33
C LEU A 40 -9.96 -1.41 -4.61
N ILE A 41 -10.15 -2.64 -5.09
CA ILE A 41 -9.06 -3.55 -5.44
C ILE A 41 -8.21 -2.95 -6.57
N ALA A 42 -8.83 -2.46 -7.64
CA ALA A 42 -8.11 -1.80 -8.73
C ALA A 42 -7.31 -0.56 -8.26
N ASN A 43 -7.86 0.20 -7.31
CA ASN A 43 -7.15 1.35 -6.72
C ASN A 43 -5.92 0.91 -5.92
N ILE A 44 -6.04 -0.17 -5.14
CA ILE A 44 -4.92 -0.76 -4.40
C ILE A 44 -3.82 -1.22 -5.37
N GLU A 45 -4.18 -1.93 -6.45
CA GLU A 45 -3.22 -2.40 -7.46
C GLU A 45 -2.49 -1.24 -8.15
N GLU A 46 -3.21 -0.19 -8.56
CA GLU A 46 -2.61 1.00 -9.15
C GLU A 46 -1.62 1.67 -8.19
N ARG A 47 -1.99 1.79 -6.91
CA ARG A 47 -1.13 2.36 -5.88
C ARG A 47 0.09 1.50 -5.60
N GLN A 48 -0.02 0.18 -5.58
CA GLN A 48 1.12 -0.73 -5.42
C GLN A 48 2.11 -0.59 -6.59
N LEU A 49 1.62 -0.46 -7.82
CA LEU A 49 2.46 -0.19 -8.99
C LEU A 49 3.14 1.18 -8.90
N SER A 50 2.42 2.20 -8.43
CA SER A 50 3.00 3.53 -8.18
C SER A 50 4.06 3.48 -7.09
N LEU A 51 3.85 2.71 -6.03
CA LEU A 51 4.78 2.55 -4.91
C LEU A 51 6.09 1.93 -5.39
N ALA A 52 6.03 0.90 -6.23
CA ALA A 52 7.22 0.26 -6.79
C ALA A 52 8.09 1.28 -7.57
N ARG A 53 7.46 2.10 -8.43
CA ARG A 53 8.17 3.16 -9.19
C ARG A 53 8.77 4.22 -8.27
N GLN A 54 8.04 4.58 -7.22
CA GLN A 54 8.52 5.50 -6.20
C GLN A 54 9.77 4.91 -5.51
N HIS A 55 9.74 3.67 -5.04
CA HIS A 55 10.93 3.05 -4.44
C HIS A 55 12.15 3.03 -5.38
N GLU A 56 11.96 2.76 -6.66
CA GLU A 56 13.05 2.86 -7.65
C GLU A 56 13.63 4.28 -7.73
N GLU A 57 12.78 5.30 -7.75
CA GLU A 57 13.21 6.70 -7.76
C GLU A 57 13.94 7.08 -6.46
N TYR A 58 13.44 6.64 -5.30
CA TYR A 58 14.10 6.85 -4.01
C TYR A 58 15.51 6.28 -4.00
N THR A 59 15.65 5.00 -4.38
CA THR A 59 16.94 4.31 -4.42
C THR A 59 17.90 5.03 -5.35
N ARG A 60 17.44 5.44 -6.53
CA ARG A 60 18.26 6.20 -7.48
C ARG A 60 18.75 7.53 -6.91
N LEU A 61 17.90 8.26 -6.17
CA LEU A 61 18.30 9.51 -5.52
C LEU A 61 19.34 9.28 -4.43
N GLN A 62 19.24 8.20 -3.67
CA GLN A 62 20.24 7.82 -2.68
C GLN A 62 21.58 7.46 -3.34
N GLU A 63 21.56 6.61 -4.37
CA GLU A 63 22.77 6.25 -5.13
C GLU A 63 23.47 7.49 -5.71
N GLN A 64 22.71 8.48 -6.18
CA GLN A 64 23.26 9.75 -6.68
C GLN A 64 23.91 10.57 -5.56
N ALA A 65 23.30 10.61 -4.37
CA ALA A 65 23.88 11.29 -3.23
C ALA A 65 25.18 10.60 -2.76
N GLU A 66 25.19 9.28 -2.68
CA GLU A 66 26.35 8.46 -2.30
C GLU A 66 27.52 8.65 -3.28
N ASN A 67 27.25 8.58 -4.60
CA ASN A 67 28.29 8.81 -5.60
C ASN A 67 28.93 10.20 -5.49
N LEU A 68 28.12 11.23 -5.20
CA LEU A 68 28.63 12.58 -4.99
C LEU A 68 29.41 12.71 -3.67
N GLN A 69 29.05 11.96 -2.63
CA GLN A 69 29.82 11.87 -1.38
C GLN A 69 31.19 11.23 -1.62
N GLU A 70 31.24 10.10 -2.33
CA GLU A 70 32.51 9.45 -2.72
C GLU A 70 33.41 10.42 -3.51
N ARG A 71 32.82 11.16 -4.47
CA ARG A 71 33.55 12.16 -5.24
C ARG A 71 34.04 13.33 -4.39
N LEU A 72 33.26 13.77 -3.41
CA LEU A 72 33.66 14.81 -2.47
C LEU A 72 34.87 14.35 -1.65
N GLU A 73 34.82 13.14 -1.10
CA GLU A 73 35.92 12.56 -0.33
C GLU A 73 37.19 12.43 -1.17
N GLU A 74 37.08 11.95 -2.41
CA GLU A 74 38.21 11.87 -3.34
C GLU A 74 38.80 13.26 -3.65
N ALA A 75 37.94 14.26 -3.85
CA ALA A 75 38.36 15.63 -4.14
C ALA A 75 39.08 16.26 -2.95
N GLU A 76 38.56 16.07 -1.73
CA GLU A 76 39.18 16.54 -0.49
C GLU A 76 40.53 15.86 -0.24
N TYR A 77 40.60 14.54 -0.40
CA TYR A 77 41.83 13.76 -0.27
C TYR A 77 42.90 14.23 -1.26
N THR A 78 42.54 14.36 -2.53
CA THR A 78 43.45 14.82 -3.58
C THR A 78 43.91 16.25 -3.34
N LEU A 79 43.01 17.15 -2.93
CA LEU A 79 43.35 18.53 -2.59
C LEU A 79 44.30 18.60 -1.39
N SER A 80 44.08 17.77 -0.37
CA SER A 80 44.96 17.66 0.80
C SER A 80 46.37 17.21 0.39
N LEU A 81 46.50 16.20 -0.47
CA LEU A 81 47.78 15.77 -1.01
C LEU A 81 48.50 16.87 -1.79
N LEU A 82 47.80 17.52 -2.73
CA LEU A 82 48.38 18.59 -3.57
C LEU A 82 48.73 19.87 -2.81
N SER A 83 48.12 20.08 -1.63
CA SER A 83 48.39 21.25 -0.79
C SER A 83 49.49 21.03 0.26
N SER A 84 49.67 19.79 0.73
CA SER A 84 50.59 19.46 1.82
C SER A 84 51.99 19.00 1.39
N THR A 85 52.19 18.67 0.11
CA THR A 85 53.44 18.06 -0.38
C THR A 85 54.09 18.87 -1.50
N SER A 86 55.43 18.81 -1.61
CA SER A 86 56.16 19.41 -2.73
C SER A 86 55.98 18.60 -4.02
N LEU A 87 56.13 19.23 -5.19
CA LEU A 87 55.96 18.59 -6.50
C LEU A 87 56.80 17.30 -6.65
N VAL A 88 58.04 17.30 -6.14
CA VAL A 88 58.92 16.11 -6.16
C VAL A 88 58.36 14.97 -5.31
N ALA A 89 57.83 15.28 -4.12
CA ALA A 89 57.19 14.28 -3.27
C ALA A 89 55.86 13.78 -3.86
N GLN A 90 55.13 14.64 -4.57
CA GLN A 90 53.91 14.28 -5.30
C GLN A 90 54.22 13.31 -6.45
N GLN A 91 55.29 13.56 -7.20
CA GLN A 91 55.77 12.68 -8.28
C GLN A 91 56.21 11.32 -7.75
N ALA A 92 56.95 11.28 -6.63
CA ALA A 92 57.38 10.03 -6.01
C ALA A 92 56.21 9.15 -5.52
N ARG A 93 55.08 9.75 -5.17
CA ARG A 93 53.84 9.05 -4.76
C ARG A 93 52.90 8.74 -5.94
N GLY A 94 53.26 9.12 -7.17
CA GLY A 94 52.41 8.93 -8.35
C GLY A 94 51.16 9.83 -8.40
N VAL A 95 51.07 10.85 -7.54
CA VAL A 95 49.94 11.81 -7.51
C VAL A 95 49.96 12.72 -8.74
N VAL A 96 51.16 13.02 -9.24
CA VAL A 96 51.40 13.82 -10.43
C VAL A 96 52.44 13.10 -11.31
N PRO A 97 52.19 12.91 -12.62
CA PRO A 97 53.17 12.27 -13.51
C PRO A 97 54.43 13.15 -13.68
N MET A 98 55.58 12.59 -14.04
CA MET A 98 56.73 13.44 -14.42
C MET A 98 56.48 14.10 -15.79
N SER A 99 56.72 15.40 -15.88
CA SER A 99 56.57 16.19 -17.11
C SER A 99 57.93 16.54 -17.71
N THR A 100 58.02 16.55 -19.04
CA THR A 100 59.14 17.13 -19.78
C THR A 100 59.15 18.66 -19.74
N ASP A 101 58.03 19.29 -19.36
CA ASP A 101 57.89 20.73 -19.09
C ASP A 101 57.42 20.97 -17.64
N PRO A 102 58.37 21.27 -16.71
CA PRO A 102 58.05 21.53 -15.31
C PRO A 102 57.26 22.82 -15.09
N GLY A 103 57.41 23.82 -15.96
CA GLY A 103 56.72 25.10 -15.83
C GLY A 103 55.22 24.94 -16.07
N GLN A 104 54.87 24.26 -17.17
CA GLN A 104 53.48 23.94 -17.48
C GLN A 104 52.84 23.06 -16.41
N GLN A 105 53.59 22.10 -15.85
CA GLN A 105 53.11 21.23 -14.79
C GLN A 105 52.71 21.97 -13.50
N ILE A 106 53.41 23.06 -13.14
CA ILE A 106 53.04 23.88 -11.99
C ILE A 106 51.70 24.57 -12.24
N ILE A 107 51.49 25.08 -13.46
CA ILE A 107 50.25 25.75 -13.88
C ILE A 107 49.07 24.76 -13.86
N ASP A 108 49.28 23.56 -14.37
CA ASP A 108 48.24 22.51 -14.41
C ASP A 108 47.85 22.07 -13.01
N ASN A 109 48.80 21.92 -12.08
CA ASN A 109 48.53 21.56 -10.69
C ASN A 109 47.78 22.66 -9.93
N GLU A 110 48.14 23.92 -10.13
CA GLU A 110 47.41 25.03 -9.52
C GLU A 110 45.99 25.14 -10.10
N SER A 111 45.83 24.89 -11.40
CA SER A 111 44.51 24.83 -12.04
C SER A 111 43.67 23.68 -11.47
N ARG A 112 44.25 22.48 -11.31
CA ARG A 112 43.62 21.32 -10.68
C ARG A 112 43.21 21.62 -9.24
N ARG A 113 44.08 22.27 -8.45
CA ARG A 113 43.76 22.70 -7.08
C ARG A 113 42.57 23.67 -7.03
N ARG A 114 42.51 24.64 -7.94
CA ARG A 114 41.36 25.57 -8.02
C ARG A 114 40.08 24.84 -8.37
N HIS A 115 40.14 23.93 -9.33
CA HIS A 115 39.00 23.11 -9.71
C HIS A 115 38.50 22.26 -8.54
N LEU A 116 39.38 21.50 -7.88
CA LEU A 116 39.06 20.68 -6.70
C LEU A 116 38.46 21.52 -5.56
N ARG A 117 39.01 22.71 -5.28
CA ARG A 117 38.41 23.63 -4.29
C ARG A 117 36.99 24.04 -4.65
N SER A 118 36.72 24.27 -5.94
CA SER A 118 35.37 24.59 -6.39
C SER A 118 34.44 23.38 -6.27
N GLU A 119 34.93 22.16 -6.55
CA GLU A 119 34.13 20.94 -6.38
C GLU A 119 33.80 20.71 -4.91
N VAL A 120 34.78 20.78 -4.01
CA VAL A 120 34.59 20.65 -2.56
C VAL A 120 33.60 21.70 -2.02
N ALA A 121 33.61 22.91 -2.57
CA ALA A 121 32.66 23.95 -2.16
C ALA A 121 31.22 23.71 -2.68
N ASN A 122 31.07 23.05 -3.84
CA ASN A 122 29.78 22.96 -4.54
C ASN A 122 29.09 21.60 -4.38
N LEU A 123 29.85 20.50 -4.30
CA LEU A 123 29.31 19.14 -4.18
C LEU A 123 28.38 18.97 -2.96
N PRO A 124 28.66 19.54 -1.77
CA PRO A 124 27.74 19.47 -0.63
C PRO A 124 26.34 19.99 -0.95
N VAL A 125 26.22 21.05 -1.76
CA VAL A 125 24.92 21.62 -2.14
C VAL A 125 24.11 20.63 -2.98
N SER A 126 24.76 19.96 -3.93
CA SER A 126 24.13 18.92 -4.75
C SER A 126 23.74 17.70 -3.92
N ILE A 127 24.61 17.26 -3.00
CA ILE A 127 24.33 16.16 -2.07
C ILE A 127 23.09 16.48 -1.23
N ASP A 128 23.02 17.69 -0.66
CA ASP A 128 21.87 18.16 0.12
C ASP A 128 20.59 18.25 -0.71
N GLU A 129 20.68 18.57 -1.99
CA GLU A 129 19.53 18.56 -2.90
C GLU A 129 19.00 17.14 -3.12
N TYR A 130 19.87 16.17 -3.46
CA TYR A 130 19.47 14.78 -3.64
C TYR A 130 18.91 14.17 -2.35
N ASN A 131 19.54 14.44 -1.20
CA ASN A 131 19.05 14.00 0.10
C ASN A 131 17.66 14.57 0.43
N ARG A 132 17.41 15.86 0.15
CA ARG A 132 16.09 16.46 0.35
C ARG A 132 15.03 15.86 -0.56
N ARG A 133 15.38 15.60 -1.83
CA ARG A 133 14.48 14.94 -2.77
C ARG A 133 14.16 13.51 -2.30
N ALA A 134 15.17 12.75 -1.88
CA ALA A 134 14.99 11.40 -1.34
C ALA A 134 14.09 11.40 -0.11
N GLN A 135 14.27 12.34 0.82
CA GLN A 135 13.40 12.50 1.99
C GLN A 135 11.94 12.80 1.61
N ALA A 136 11.72 13.74 0.69
CA ALA A 136 10.37 14.03 0.19
C ALA A 136 9.73 12.80 -0.47
N MET A 137 10.53 12.00 -1.18
CA MET A 137 10.10 10.76 -1.80
C MET A 137 9.76 9.68 -0.76
N ALA A 138 10.54 9.56 0.31
CA ALA A 138 10.25 8.65 1.43
C ALA A 138 8.93 9.03 2.14
N GLU A 139 8.65 10.32 2.32
CA GLU A 139 7.36 10.76 2.85
C GLU A 139 6.19 10.38 1.94
N LEU A 140 6.35 10.49 0.61
CA LEU A 140 5.34 10.08 -0.36
C LEU A 140 5.07 8.58 -0.33
N ILE A 141 6.14 7.77 -0.25
CA ILE A 141 6.04 6.32 -0.06
C ILE A 141 5.22 6.02 1.20
N SER A 142 5.62 6.56 2.35
CA SER A 142 4.96 6.30 3.63
C SER A 142 3.47 6.64 3.60
N ARG A 143 3.09 7.79 3.02
CA ARG A 143 1.68 8.16 2.86
C ARG A 143 0.90 7.19 1.96
N ASN A 144 1.54 6.69 0.90
CA ASN A 144 0.90 5.72 0.00
C ASN A 144 0.76 4.34 0.65
N GLU A 145 1.73 3.90 1.45
CA GLU A 145 1.63 2.67 2.25
C GLU A 145 0.47 2.75 3.24
N GLU A 146 0.36 3.85 3.99
CA GLU A 146 -0.76 4.08 4.92
C GLU A 146 -2.12 4.01 4.20
N GLU A 147 -2.22 4.62 3.02
CA GLU A 147 -3.46 4.64 2.25
C GLU A 147 -3.81 3.24 1.70
N ILE A 148 -2.81 2.48 1.23
CA ILE A 148 -3.00 1.09 0.83
C ILE A 148 -3.52 0.27 2.02
N HIS A 149 -2.96 0.44 3.22
CA HIS A 149 -3.43 -0.24 4.42
C HIS A 149 -4.88 0.12 4.78
N ARG A 150 -5.27 1.40 4.66
CA ARG A 150 -6.65 1.82 4.88
C ARG A 150 -7.62 1.20 3.87
N LEU A 151 -7.24 1.18 2.60
CA LEU A 151 -8.06 0.59 1.53
C LEU A 151 -8.19 -0.93 1.70
N GLN A 152 -7.11 -1.61 2.10
CA GLN A 152 -7.14 -3.03 2.43
C GLN A 152 -8.09 -3.33 3.59
N ALA A 153 -8.03 -2.54 4.67
CA ALA A 153 -8.94 -2.69 5.80
C ALA A 153 -10.42 -2.50 5.40
N GLN A 154 -10.70 -1.56 4.48
CA GLN A 154 -12.06 -1.38 3.93
C GLN A 154 -12.51 -2.59 3.11
N VAL A 155 -11.62 -3.17 2.29
CA VAL A 155 -11.92 -4.39 1.53
C VAL A 155 -12.21 -5.55 2.49
N ASP A 156 -11.41 -5.71 3.54
CA ASP A 156 -11.61 -6.77 4.55
C ASP A 156 -12.92 -6.59 5.32
N GLU A 157 -13.27 -5.36 5.72
CA GLU A 157 -14.52 -5.05 6.41
C GLU A 157 -15.74 -5.39 5.54
N ILE A 158 -15.71 -4.99 4.27
CA ILE A 158 -16.80 -5.28 3.32
C ILE A 158 -16.91 -6.79 3.09
N SER A 159 -15.78 -7.49 2.93
CA SER A 159 -15.75 -8.93 2.69
C SER A 159 -16.26 -9.72 3.91
N ALA A 160 -15.86 -9.33 5.13
CA ALA A 160 -16.35 -9.95 6.37
C ALA A 160 -17.85 -9.71 6.59
N ALA A 161 -18.35 -8.53 6.23
CA ALA A 161 -19.78 -8.23 6.28
C ALA A 161 -20.57 -9.11 5.28
N GLU A 162 -20.04 -9.33 4.08
CA GLU A 162 -20.65 -10.23 3.08
C GLU A 162 -20.69 -11.69 3.57
N GLU A 163 -19.61 -12.19 4.17
CA GLU A 163 -19.55 -13.55 4.72
C GLU A 163 -20.52 -13.75 5.90
N ALA A 164 -20.60 -12.79 6.82
CA ALA A 164 -21.53 -12.85 7.96
C ALA A 164 -23.01 -12.86 7.51
N GLU A 165 -23.34 -12.09 6.46
CA GLU A 165 -24.68 -12.12 5.87
C GLU A 165 -24.97 -13.44 5.15
N ALA A 166 -24.00 -13.99 4.40
CA ALA A 166 -24.16 -15.30 3.76
C ALA A 166 -24.38 -16.44 4.77
N GLN A 167 -23.69 -16.40 5.91
CA GLN A 167 -23.90 -17.33 7.02
C GLN A 167 -25.27 -17.14 7.68
N ALA A 168 -25.73 -15.90 7.83
CA ALA A 168 -27.06 -15.59 8.36
C ALA A 168 -28.18 -16.06 7.40
N GLU A 169 -28.04 -15.87 6.09
CA GLU A 169 -28.99 -16.39 5.09
C GLU A 169 -29.00 -17.93 5.05
N ALA A 170 -27.84 -18.59 5.18
CA ALA A 170 -27.75 -20.04 5.28
C ALA A 170 -28.43 -20.59 6.55
N GLN A 171 -28.38 -19.86 7.66
CA GLN A 171 -29.01 -20.26 8.93
C GLN A 171 -30.54 -20.06 8.91
N VAL A 172 -31.03 -19.00 8.25
CA VAL A 172 -32.48 -18.78 8.03
C VAL A 172 -33.06 -19.76 7.00
N GLY A 173 -32.23 -20.34 6.13
CA GLY A 173 -32.60 -21.34 5.13
C GLY A 173 -32.93 -22.75 5.65
N TRP A 174 -32.69 -23.05 6.94
CA TRP A 174 -32.93 -24.38 7.51
C TRP A 174 -34.03 -24.46 8.58
N ASP A 175 -34.44 -23.34 9.19
CA ASP A 175 -35.50 -23.33 10.23
C ASP A 175 -36.91 -23.04 9.68
N GLY A 176 -37.05 -22.98 8.35
CA GLY A 176 -38.25 -22.53 7.67
C GLY A 176 -38.82 -23.48 6.63
N TRP A 177 -38.69 -24.81 6.79
CA TRP A 177 -39.55 -25.74 6.05
C TRP A 177 -40.89 -25.88 6.80
N PRO A 178 -42.03 -25.38 6.26
CA PRO A 178 -43.33 -25.53 6.89
C PRO A 178 -43.80 -26.98 6.69
N GLY A 179 -43.30 -27.89 7.53
CA GLY A 179 -43.61 -29.30 7.43
C GLY A 179 -43.31 -30.15 8.66
N SER A 180 -42.35 -29.77 9.52
CA SER A 180 -42.06 -30.54 10.75
C SER A 180 -42.99 -30.16 11.91
N GLY A 181 -44.30 -30.34 11.69
CA GLY A 181 -45.27 -30.46 12.76
C GLY A 181 -45.46 -31.93 13.12
N GLY A 182 -44.90 -32.34 14.27
CA GLY A 182 -45.41 -33.34 15.20
C GLY A 182 -45.67 -34.79 14.72
N GLY A 183 -45.07 -35.76 15.40
CA GLY A 183 -45.57 -37.13 15.34
C GLY A 183 -44.74 -38.20 16.05
N TYR A 184 -45.10 -38.50 17.30
CA TYR A 184 -45.11 -39.78 18.02
C TYR A 184 -44.07 -40.88 17.68
N GLY A 185 -43.28 -41.23 18.71
CA GLY A 185 -43.02 -42.57 19.26
C GLY A 185 -42.84 -43.79 18.33
N GLY A 186 -41.77 -44.55 18.58
CA GLY A 186 -41.69 -45.97 18.23
C GLY A 186 -40.29 -46.46 17.90
N ASP A 187 -39.77 -47.29 18.81
CA ASP A 187 -38.93 -48.49 18.63
C ASP A 187 -38.11 -48.78 17.36
N ASP A 188 -36.94 -49.36 17.66
CA ASP A 188 -36.18 -50.40 16.94
C ASP A 188 -35.69 -50.18 15.50
N GLY A 189 -34.40 -50.43 15.28
CA GLY A 189 -33.90 -50.74 13.94
C GLY A 189 -32.40 -50.55 13.71
N ASP A 190 -31.62 -51.51 14.20
CA ASP A 190 -30.33 -51.93 13.65
C ASP A 190 -30.29 -51.93 12.11
N PHE A 191 -29.31 -51.23 11.52
CA PHE A 191 -28.59 -51.49 10.24
C PHE A 191 -27.48 -50.41 10.19
N GLY A 192 -26.18 -50.69 10.06
CA GLY A 192 -25.52 -51.82 9.43
C GLY A 192 -24.73 -51.36 8.20
N GLY A 193 -23.52 -50.81 8.42
CA GLY A 193 -22.37 -50.87 7.50
C GLY A 193 -22.38 -50.05 6.20
N GLY A 194 -21.19 -49.62 5.75
CA GLY A 194 -20.99 -49.28 4.34
C GLY A 194 -19.98 -48.18 4.04
N SER A 195 -18.70 -48.52 4.07
CA SER A 195 -17.57 -47.72 3.60
C SER A 195 -17.57 -47.61 2.06
N TYR A 196 -17.48 -46.39 1.52
CA TYR A 196 -16.72 -46.01 0.31
C TYR A 196 -16.41 -44.50 0.48
N GLY A 197 -15.18 -43.98 0.53
CA GLY A 197 -14.01 -44.35 -0.23
C GLY A 197 -13.83 -43.42 -1.43
N TYR A 198 -13.58 -42.12 -1.22
CA TYR A 198 -12.80 -41.30 -2.16
C TYR A 198 -11.77 -40.45 -1.41
N ARG A 199 -10.52 -40.80 -1.68
CA ARG A 199 -9.27 -40.18 -1.27
C ARG A 199 -8.79 -39.30 -2.42
N GLY A 200 -8.30 -38.12 -2.10
CA GLY A 200 -7.56 -37.23 -3.00
C GLY A 200 -8.04 -35.80 -2.76
N GLY A 201 -7.33 -34.94 -2.05
CA GLY A 201 -5.88 -34.78 -1.98
C GLY A 201 -5.58 -33.40 -2.52
N GLY A 202 -5.27 -32.45 -1.63
CA GLY A 202 -5.00 -31.07 -2.00
C GLY A 202 -4.74 -30.24 -0.75
N GLN A 203 -3.55 -30.42 -0.20
CA GLN A 203 -3.04 -29.71 0.96
C GLN A 203 -3.07 -28.20 0.73
N ALA A 204 -3.55 -27.49 1.73
CA ALA A 204 -3.04 -26.17 2.05
C ALA A 204 -1.55 -26.30 2.41
N SER A 205 -0.68 -25.69 1.62
CA SER A 205 0.63 -25.25 2.07
C SER A 205 1.06 -24.04 1.24
N SER A 206 0.79 -22.86 1.82
CA SER A 206 1.50 -21.62 1.55
C SER A 206 3.01 -21.92 1.50
N THR A 207 3.56 -21.97 0.29
CA THR A 207 5.01 -21.98 0.07
C THR A 207 5.35 -20.69 -0.64
N TYR A 208 5.72 -19.73 0.19
CA TYR A 208 6.34 -18.46 -0.15
C TYR A 208 7.63 -18.74 -0.92
N TYR A 209 7.66 -18.43 -2.21
CA TYR A 209 8.87 -18.43 -3.03
C TYR A 209 9.23 -16.98 -3.33
N GLY A 210 10.45 -16.58 -2.97
CA GLY A 210 10.97 -15.25 -3.30
C GLY A 210 12.20 -14.83 -2.50
N GLN A 211 13.08 -15.76 -2.13
CA GLN A 211 14.38 -15.46 -1.55
C GLN A 211 15.36 -15.19 -2.70
N TYR A 212 15.58 -13.91 -3.01
CA TYR A 212 16.65 -13.49 -3.93
C TYR A 212 17.98 -13.38 -3.16
N THR A 213 18.83 -14.36 -3.43
CA THR A 213 20.28 -14.27 -3.67
C THR A 213 21.04 -13.05 -3.12
N SER A 214 21.97 -13.30 -2.20
CA SER A 214 23.25 -12.58 -2.12
C SER A 214 24.38 -13.60 -2.09
N GLY A 215 25.10 -13.70 -3.20
CA GLY A 215 26.34 -14.45 -3.32
C GLY A 215 27.38 -13.63 -4.08
N HIS A 216 28.61 -13.69 -3.58
CA HIS A 216 29.87 -13.07 -4.05
C HIS A 216 30.05 -11.61 -3.57
N THR A 217 31.11 -11.28 -2.82
CA THR A 217 32.50 -11.78 -2.80
C THR A 217 33.00 -12.22 -1.43
#